data_AF-A0A7X3RFA8-F1
#
_entry.id   AF-A0A7X3RFA8-F1
#
_cell.length_a   1.000
_cell.length_b   1.000
_cell.length_c   1.000
_cell.angle_alpha   90.00
_cell.angle_beta   90.00
_cell.angle_gamma   90.00
#
_symmetry.space_group_name_H-M   'P 1'
#
loop_
_entity.id
_entity.type
_entity.pdbx_description
1 polymer ?
#
loop_
_entity_poly.entity_id
_entity_poly.type
_entity_poly.pdbx_seq_one_letter_code
_entity_poly.pdbx_strand_id
1 'polypeptide(L)' 'MADELAARGWTMPQLAKLMGQPAHIVSGILDAQVEITEDLAESISVALGTSAQLWLNLEAAYRSHTSVHGA' A
#
# COMPACT_ATOMS: atom_id res chain seq x y z
N MET A 1 2.17 -1.69 -6.15
CA MET A 1 2.55 -0.40 -5.56
C MET A 1 3.88 0.12 -6.11
N ALA A 2 4.96 -0.67 -6.08
CA ALA A 2 6.25 -0.28 -6.69
C ALA A 2 6.14 0.07 -8.19
N ASP A 3 5.37 -0.71 -8.97
CA ASP A 3 5.13 -0.42 -10.40
C ASP A 3 4.43 0.92 -10.66
N GLU A 4 3.41 1.28 -9.86
CA GLU A 4 2.73 2.58 -9.99
C GLU A 4 3.64 3.75 -9.65
N LEU A 5 4.54 3.55 -8.70
CA LEU A 5 5.52 4.54 -8.30
C LEU A 5 6.55 4.77 -9.41
N ALA A 6 7.05 3.69 -10.01
CA ALA A 6 7.96 3.74 -11.16
C ALA A 6 7.30 4.39 -12.38
N ALA A 7 6.04 4.05 -12.68
CA ALA A 7 5.28 4.62 -13.79
C ALA A 7 5.09 6.15 -13.67
N ARG A 8 5.03 6.68 -12.44
CA ARG A 8 4.86 8.11 -12.14
C ARG A 8 6.18 8.85 -11.92
N GLY A 9 7.32 8.13 -11.95
CA GLY A 9 8.62 8.68 -11.59
C GLY A 9 8.70 9.15 -10.13
N TRP A 10 7.86 8.58 -9.26
CA TRP A 10 7.82 8.93 -7.84
C TRP A 10 8.83 8.08 -7.06
N THR A 11 9.29 8.64 -5.95
CA THR A 11 10.11 7.95 -4.97
C THR A 11 9.28 7.61 -3.73
N MET A 12 9.71 6.60 -2.98
CA MET A 12 9.06 6.21 -1.73
C MET A 12 8.84 7.37 -0.73
N PRO A 13 9.83 8.25 -0.49
CA PRO A 13 9.64 9.40 0.39
C PRO A 13 8.57 10.37 -0.12
N GLN A 14 8.42 10.51 -1.45
CA GLN A 14 7.38 11.34 -2.03
C GLN A 14 5.99 10.73 -1.82
N LEU A 15 5.85 9.41 -1.97
CA LEU A 15 4.58 8.72 -1.68
C LEU A 15 4.20 8.87 -0.21
N ALA A 16 5.13 8.67 0.72
CA ALA A 16 4.89 8.87 2.14
C ALA A 16 4.40 10.28 2.46
N LYS A 17 5.02 11.29 1.85
CA LYS A 17 4.58 12.68 1.98
C LYS A 17 3.19 12.93 1.40
N LEU A 18 2.85 12.32 0.26
CA LEU A 18 1.53 12.46 -0.37
C LEU A 18 0.43 11.75 0.42
N MET A 19 0.75 10.61 1.02
CA MET A 19 -0.16 9.88 1.91
C MET A 19 -0.30 10.55 3.28
N GLY A 20 0.57 11.49 3.65
CA GLY A 20 0.64 12.04 5.00
C GLY A 20 1.10 11.02 6.04
N GLN A 21 1.71 9.92 5.60
CA GLN A 21 2.11 8.79 6.45
C GLN A 21 3.62 8.80 6.68
N PRO A 22 4.10 8.30 7.84
CA PRO A 22 5.52 8.12 8.07
C PRO A 22 6.17 7.17 7.04
N ALA A 23 7.42 7.44 6.64
CA ALA A 23 8.11 6.61 5.65
C ALA A 23 8.25 5.13 6.06
N HIS A 24 8.36 4.85 7.38
CA HIS A 24 8.42 3.46 7.88
C HIS A 24 7.10 2.70 7.69
N ILE A 25 5.95 3.39 7.72
CA ILE A 25 4.65 2.79 7.44
C ILE A 25 4.58 2.40 5.97
N VAL A 26 4.96 3.31 5.06
CA VAL A 26 4.95 3.02 3.63
C VAL A 26 5.95 1.90 3.27
N SER A 27 7.15 1.89 3.89
CA SER A 27 8.09 0.78 3.73
C SER A 27 7.48 -0.53 4.19
N GLY A 28 6.85 -0.53 5.37
CA GLY A 28 6.16 -1.71 5.91
C GLY A 28 5.03 -2.21 5.00
N ILE A 29 4.29 -1.33 4.33
CA ILE A 29 3.28 -1.72 3.34
C ILE A 29 3.94 -2.39 2.12
N LEU A 30 5.04 -1.83 1.60
CA LEU A 30 5.76 -2.42 0.47
C LEU A 30 6.38 -3.78 0.79
N ASP A 31 6.89 -3.93 2.01
CA ASP A 31 7.46 -5.18 2.53
C ASP A 31 6.37 -6.15 3.06
N ALA A 32 5.10 -5.78 2.90
CA ALA A 32 3.93 -6.50 3.43
C ALA A 32 4.00 -6.86 4.92
N GLN A 33 4.76 -6.07 5.70
CA GLN A 33 4.86 -6.13 7.16
C GLN A 33 3.75 -5.33 7.86
N VAL A 34 3.17 -4.36 7.16
CA VAL A 34 2.06 -3.54 7.64
C VAL A 34 0.83 -3.86 6.81
N GLU A 35 -0.27 -4.15 7.49
CA GLU A 35 -1.58 -4.35 6.89
C GLU A 35 -2.12 -3.05 6.31
N ILE A 36 -2.67 -3.11 5.10
CA ILE A 36 -3.42 -1.99 4.54
C ILE A 36 -4.80 -1.95 5.20
N THR A 37 -4.94 -1.07 6.18
CA THR A 37 -6.23 -0.73 6.82
C THR A 37 -7.07 0.19 5.94
N GLU A 38 -8.34 0.42 6.31
CA GLU A 38 -9.23 1.35 5.59
C GLU A 38 -8.63 2.77 5.48
N ASP A 39 -8.08 3.31 6.57
CA ASP A 39 -7.41 4.62 6.61
C ASP A 39 -6.22 4.71 5.65
N LEU A 40 -5.40 3.65 5.61
CA LEU A 40 -4.28 3.57 4.69
C LEU A 40 -4.77 3.43 3.25
N ALA A 41 -5.80 2.63 2.99
CA ALA A 41 -6.39 2.49 1.67
C ALA A 41 -6.96 3.82 1.15
N GLU A 42 -7.61 4.62 2.01
CA GLU A 42 -8.05 5.97 1.68
C GLU A 42 -6.86 6.88 1.35
N SER A 43 -5.83 6.90 2.21
CA SER A 43 -4.61 7.69 2.00
C SER A 43 -3.91 7.35 0.68
N ILE A 44 -3.80 6.06 0.35
CA ILE A 44 -3.22 5.58 -0.89
C ILE A 44 -4.10 5.98 -2.08
N SER A 45 -5.43 5.86 -1.94
CA SER A 45 -6.38 6.20 -3.00
C SER A 45 -6.29 7.67 -3.40
N VAL A 46 -6.14 8.57 -2.43
CA VAL A 46 -5.97 10.01 -2.66
C VAL A 46 -4.60 10.29 -3.28
N ALA A 47 -3.54 9.69 -2.75
CA ALA A 47 -2.18 9.89 -3.25
C ALA A 47 -1.99 9.39 -4.69
N LEU A 48 -2.62 8.26 -5.03
CA LEU A 48 -2.49 7.64 -6.34
C LEU A 48 -3.66 7.96 -7.28
N GLY A 49 -4.73 8.60 -6.83
CA GLY A 49 -5.92 8.83 -7.67
C GLY A 49 -6.58 7.52 -8.09
N THR A 50 -6.56 6.51 -7.22
CA THR A 50 -7.20 5.19 -7.40
C THR A 50 -8.39 5.06 -6.44
N SER A 51 -8.99 3.87 -6.31
CA SER A 51 -10.02 3.62 -5.28
C SER A 51 -9.42 2.96 -4.04
N ALA A 52 -9.95 3.28 -2.85
CA ALA A 52 -9.58 2.61 -1.60
C ALA A 52 -9.92 1.10 -1.65
N GLN A 53 -11.06 0.76 -2.24
CA GLN A 53 -11.51 -0.62 -2.41
C GLN A 53 -10.51 -1.47 -3.21
N LEU A 54 -9.83 -0.89 -4.21
CA LEU A 54 -8.79 -1.60 -4.95
C LEU A 54 -7.68 -2.10 -4.02
N TRP A 55 -7.22 -1.25 -3.11
CA TRP A 55 -6.14 -1.56 -2.17
C TRP A 55 -6.56 -2.59 -1.13
N LEU A 56 -7.77 -2.47 -0.59
CA LEU A 56 -8.32 -3.48 0.33
C LEU A 56 -8.48 -4.85 -0.35
N ASN A 57 -8.88 -4.87 -1.63
CA ASN A 57 -8.99 -6.12 -2.38
C ASN A 57 -7.62 -6.76 -2.62
N LEU A 58 -6.59 -5.96 -2.93
CA LEU A 58 -5.21 -6.45 -3.07
C LEU A 58 -4.69 -7.03 -1.75
N GLU A 59 -4.98 -6.37 -0.64
CA GLU A 59 -4.59 -6.82 0.69
C GLU A 59 -5.28 -8.14 1.07
N ALA A 60 -6.59 -8.22 0.88
CA ALA A 60 -7.35 -9.44 1.12
C ALA A 60 -6.83 -10.61 0.27
N ALA A 61 -6.50 -10.35 -1.00
CA ALA A 61 -5.93 -11.36 -1.90
C ALA A 61 -4.53 -11.81 -1.44
N TYR A 62 -3.66 -10.88 -1.05
CA TYR A 62 -2.32 -11.19 -0.54
C TYR A 62 -2.39 -12.05 0.73
N ARG A 63 -3.21 -11.66 1.71
CA ARG A 63 -3.40 -12.41 2.96
C ARG A 63 -3.99 -13.79 2.74
N SER A 64 -4.98 -13.90 1.86
CA SER A 64 -5.55 -15.21 1.50
C SER A 64 -4.51 -16.16 0.91
N HIS A 65 -3.53 -15.62 0.16
CA HIS A 65 -2.44 -16.40 -0.42
C HIS A 65 -1.37 -16.76 0.62
N THR A 66 -0.99 -15.85 1.51
CA THR A 66 0.06 -16.09 2.52
C THR A 66 -0.42 -16.91 3.71
N SER A 67 -1.72 -16.92 4.03
CA SER A 67 -2.32 -17.77 5.06
C SER A 67 -2.32 -19.27 4.73
N VAL A 68 -1.89 -19.68 3.53
CA VAL A 68 -1.71 -21.11 3.17
C VAL A 68 -0.29 -21.62 3.51
N HIS A 69 0.64 -20.77 3.94
CA HIS A 69 2.05 -21.14 4.22
C HIS A 69 2.47 -21.09 5.70
N GLY A 70 1.51 -21.14 6.63
CA GLY A 70 1.77 -21.02 8.07
C GLY A 70 1.04 -22.05 8.94
N ALA A 71 0.97 -23.31 8.51
CA ALA A 71 0.51 -24.44 9.34
C ALA A 71 1.51 -25.61 9.26
#